data_AF-A0A7C1R4N5-F1
#
_entry.id   AF-A0A7C1R4N5-F1
#
_cell.length_a   1.000
_cell.length_b   1.000
_cell.length_c   1.000
_cell.angle_alpha   90.00
_cell.angle_beta   90.00
_cell.angle_gamma   90.00
#
_symmetry.space_group_name_H-M   'P 1'
#
loop_
_entity.id
_entity.type
_entity.pdbx_description
1 polymer ?
#
loop_
_entity_poly.entity_id
_entity_poly.type
_entity_poly.pdbx_seq_one_letter_code
_entity_poly.pdbx_strand_id
1 'polypeptide(L)' 'ELKVEPIKRREVLLLNVGTARTMGLVTGLGKDEVELKLQIPICAEVGDRVAISRQVGSRWRLIGYGFIRE' A
#
# COMPACT_ATOMS: atom_id res chain seq x y z
N GLU A 1 22.28 -0.94 1.37
CA GLU A 1 20.81 -0.85 1.57
C GLU A 1 20.13 -0.67 0.21
N LEU A 2 18.96 -1.28 0.00
CA LEU A 2 18.17 -1.05 -1.22
C LEU A 2 17.41 0.26 -1.05
N LYS A 3 17.68 1.24 -1.91
CA LYS A 3 16.98 2.53 -1.91
C LYS A 3 15.50 2.28 -2.23
N VAL A 4 14.60 2.78 -1.39
CA VAL A 4 13.15 2.69 -1.65
C VAL A 4 12.81 3.68 -2.76
N GLU A 5 12.40 3.16 -3.91
CA GLU A 5 11.90 4.01 -5.01
C GLU A 5 10.51 4.58 -4.69
N PRO A 6 10.11 5.72 -5.28
CA PRO A 6 8.74 6.20 -5.21
C PRO A 6 7.72 5.16 -5.73
N ILE A 7 6.47 5.27 -5.29
CA ILE A 7 5.36 4.42 -5.75
C ILE A 7 5.00 4.79 -7.20
N LYS A 8 4.76 3.77 -8.05
CA LYS A 8 4.44 3.95 -9.47
C LYS A 8 2.98 3.65 -9.75
N ARG A 9 2.40 4.30 -10.77
CA ARG A 9 1.05 3.96 -11.25
C ARG A 9 1.01 2.53 -11.77
N ARG A 10 -0.12 1.85 -11.57
CA ARG A 10 -0.36 0.44 -11.94
C ARG A 10 0.56 -0.55 -11.23
N GLU A 11 1.25 -0.13 -10.18
CA GLU A 11 2.00 -1.03 -9.32
C GLU A 11 1.04 -1.78 -8.37
N VAL A 12 1.32 -3.05 -8.09
CA VAL A 12 0.58 -3.83 -7.09
C VAL A 12 1.36 -3.80 -5.78
N LEU A 13 0.72 -3.31 -4.73
CA LEU A 13 1.27 -3.24 -3.38
C LEU A 13 0.52 -4.20 -2.46
N LEU A 14 1.24 -4.74 -1.48
CA LEU A 14 0.66 -5.52 -0.41
C LEU A 14 0.41 -4.59 0.78
N LEU A 15 -0.82 -4.56 1.24
CA LEU A 15 -1.29 -3.73 2.34
C LEU A 15 -1.64 -4.60 3.54
N ASN A 16 -1.22 -4.16 4.72
CA ASN A 16 -1.71 -4.72 5.97
C ASN A 16 -2.34 -3.61 6.82
N VAL A 17 -3.59 -3.82 7.24
CA VAL A 17 -4.34 -2.91 8.10
C VAL A 17 -4.88 -3.71 9.26
N GLY A 18 -4.36 -3.46 10.46
CA GLY A 18 -4.59 -4.34 11.61
C GLY A 18 -4.21 -5.79 11.30
N THR A 19 -5.18 -6.70 11.33
CA THR A 19 -5.03 -8.12 10.98
C THR A 19 -5.37 -8.44 9.52
N ALA A 20 -5.95 -7.49 8.79
CA ALA A 20 -6.37 -7.68 7.41
C ALA A 20 -5.17 -7.53 6.46
N ARG A 21 -5.06 -8.46 5.50
CA ARG A 21 -4.05 -8.45 4.44
C ARG A 21 -4.73 -8.44 3.08
N THR A 22 -4.39 -7.47 2.24
CA THR A 22 -4.96 -7.35 0.89
C THR A 22 -3.93 -6.83 -0.10
N MET A 23 -4.15 -7.07 -1.39
CA MET A 23 -3.37 -6.45 -2.46
C MET A 23 -4.14 -5.24 -3.00
N GLY A 24 -3.42 -4.17 -3.32
CA GLY A 24 -3.98 -2.95 -3.91
C GLY A 24 -3.25 -2.59 -5.19
N LEU A 25 -4.00 -2.32 -6.27
CA LEU A 25 -3.47 -1.77 -7.51
C LEU A 25 -3.47 -0.25 -7.41
N VAL A 26 -2.32 0.38 -7.60
CA VAL A 26 -2.19 1.84 -7.62
C VAL A 26 -2.92 2.43 -8.83
N THR A 27 -4.00 3.16 -8.59
CA THR A 27 -4.79 3.84 -9.64
C THR A 27 -4.38 5.30 -9.80
N GLY A 28 -4.01 5.95 -8.70
CA GLY A 28 -3.68 7.38 -8.64
C GLY A 28 -2.45 7.64 -7.78
N LEU A 29 -1.74 8.72 -8.09
CA LEU A 29 -0.62 9.23 -7.31
C LEU A 29 -0.83 10.72 -7.07
N GLY A 30 -0.79 11.12 -5.80
CA GLY A 30 -0.72 12.50 -5.35
C GLY A 30 0.67 12.84 -4.83
N LYS A 31 0.82 14.03 -4.21
CA LYS A 31 2.11 14.47 -3.67
C LYS A 31 2.57 13.60 -2.50
N ASP A 32 1.66 13.32 -1.56
CA ASP A 32 1.89 12.50 -0.37
C ASP A 32 0.74 11.50 -0.15
N GLU A 33 0.06 11.17 -1.24
CA GLU A 33 -1.15 10.34 -1.26
C GLU A 33 -1.10 9.33 -2.40
N VAL A 34 -1.75 8.20 -2.20
CA VAL A 34 -1.86 7.13 -3.19
C VAL A 34 -3.28 6.58 -3.17
N GLU A 35 -3.88 6.47 -4.35
CA GLU A 35 -5.16 5.77 -4.51
C GLU A 35 -4.90 4.32 -4.91
N LEU A 36 -5.57 3.41 -4.22
CA LEU A 36 -5.41 1.97 -4.38
C LEU A 36 -6.76 1.32 -4.60
N LYS A 37 -6.92 0.60 -5.70
CA LYS A 37 -8.04 -0.33 -5.88
C LYS A 37 -7.70 -1.65 -5.20
N LEU A 38 -8.41 -1.95 -4.11
CA LEU A 38 -8.23 -3.19 -3.36
C LEU A 38 -8.74 -4.38 -4.17
N GLN A 39 -8.00 -5.49 -4.11
CA GLN A 39 -8.42 -6.76 -4.70
C GLN A 39 -9.42 -7.49 -3.80
N ILE A 40 -9.20 -7.44 -2.48
CA ILE A 40 -10.11 -7.97 -1.47
C ILE A 40 -10.51 -6.79 -0.58
N PRO A 41 -11.83 -6.53 -0.39
CA PRO A 41 -12.29 -5.48 0.50
C PRO A 41 -11.89 -5.79 1.94
N ILE A 42 -11.59 -4.75 2.71
CA ILE A 42 -11.18 -4.86 4.11
C ILE A 42 -12.08 -3.97 4.97
N CYS A 43 -12.22 -4.34 6.24
CA CYS A 43 -12.83 -3.48 7.25
C CYS A 43 -11.71 -2.65 7.88
N ALA A 44 -11.81 -1.32 7.77
CA ALA A 44 -10.87 -0.36 8.33
C ALA A 44 -11.57 1.00 8.48
N GLU A 45 -11.07 1.83 9.38
CA GLU A 45 -11.59 3.18 9.63
C GLU A 45 -10.67 4.27 9.05
N VAL A 46 -11.22 5.46 8.83
CA VAL A 46 -10.43 6.63 8.44
C VAL A 46 -9.42 6.95 9.55
N GLY A 47 -8.17 7.16 9.17
CA GLY A 47 -7.05 7.35 10.10
C GLY A 47 -6.34 6.07 10.51
N ASP A 48 -6.83 4.88 10.12
CA ASP A 48 -6.12 3.63 10.39
C ASP A 48 -4.76 3.60 9.70
N ARG A 49 -3.77 3.04 10.42
CA ARG A 49 -2.42 2.87 9.89
C ARG A 49 -2.36 1.66 8.96
N VAL A 50 -1.85 1.89 7.76
CA VAL A 50 -1.65 0.87 6.74
C VAL A 50 -0.16 0.63 6.55
N ALA A 51 0.31 -0.60 6.75
CA ALA A 51 1.66 -1.00 6.38
C ALA A 51 1.72 -1.33 4.89
N ILE A 52 2.68 -0.71 4.19
CA ILE A 52 2.82 -0.82 2.74
C ILE A 52 4.05 -1.65 2.42
N SER A 53 3.84 -2.76 1.71
CA SER A 53 4.89 -3.66 1.27
C SER A 53 4.93 -3.73 -0.25
N ARG A 54 6.15 -3.74 -0.80
CA ARG A 54 6.44 -3.86 -2.22
C ARG A 54 7.10 -5.20 -2.52
N GLN A 55 6.78 -5.77 -3.67
CA GLN A 55 7.46 -6.96 -4.14
C GLN A 55 8.83 -6.58 -4.71
N VAL A 56 9.89 -7.13 -4.10
CA VAL A 56 11.28 -6.97 -4.56
C VAL A 56 11.83 -8.36 -4.82
N GLY A 57 11.91 -8.73 -6.10
CA GLY A 57 12.18 -10.11 -6.51
C GLY A 57 11.03 -11.05 -6.11
N SER A 58 11.33 -12.08 -5.34
CA SER A 58 10.35 -13.08 -4.87
C SER A 58 9.76 -12.79 -3.49
N ARG A 59 10.12 -11.67 -2.84
CA ARG A 59 9.71 -11.37 -1.46
C ARG A 59 9.03 -10.01 -1.35
N TRP A 60 8.08 -9.92 -0.43
CA TRP A 60 7.50 -8.66 0.00
C TRP A 60 8.43 -8.00 1.00
N ARG A 61 8.73 -6.72 0.77
CA ARG A 61 9.53 -5.90 1.67
C ARG A 61 8.68 -4.72 2.13
N LEU A 62 8.67 -4.47 3.43
CA LEU A 62 8.08 -3.28 4.00
C LEU A 62 8.82 -2.05 3.46
N ILE A 63 8.10 -1.12 2.86
CA ILE A 63 8.66 0.12 2.30
C ILE A 63 8.19 1.37 3.03
N GLY A 64 7.17 1.26 3.88
CA GLY A 64 6.65 2.36 4.66
C GLY A 64 5.27 2.09 5.24
N TYR A 65 4.61 3.16 5.65
CA TYR A 65 3.23 3.14 6.13
C TYR A 65 2.48 4.37 5.64
N GLY A 66 1.16 4.30 5.67
CA GLY A 66 0.26 5.42 5.39
C GLY A 66 -0.92 5.41 6.35
N PHE A 67 -1.81 6.37 6.17
CA PHE A 67 -3.07 6.49 6.92
C PHE A 67 -4.23 6.53 5.93
N ILE A 68 -5.31 5.82 6.24
CA ILE A 68 -6.53 5.87 5.42
C ILE A 68 -7.14 7.27 5.51
N ARG A 69 -7.50 7.83 4.35
CA ARG A 69 -8.20 9.11 4.21
C ARG A 69 -9.50 8.87 3.44
N GLU A 70 -10.45 9.79 3.61
CA GLU A 70 -11.68 9.83 2.80
C GLU A 70 -11.39 10.15 1.33
#